data_AF-A0A6N0DWZ8-F1
#
_entry.id   AF-A0A6N0DWZ8-F1
#
_cell.length_a   1.000
_cell.length_b   1.000
_cell.length_c   1.000
_cell.angle_alpha   90.00
_cell.angle_beta   90.00
_cell.angle_gamma   90.00
#
_symmetry.space_group_name_H-M   'P 1'
#
loop_
_entity.id
_entity.type
_entity.pdbx_description
1 polymer ?
#
loop_
_entity_poly.entity_id
_entity_poly.type
_entity_poly.pdbx_seq_one_letter_code
_entity_poly.pdbx_strand_id
1 'polypeptide(L)'
;MPPPIGEVLCEFDAALAETPHSYERLIAAFRALKLPADVSAAELSHLLAVCYRILQLDSAEPPLDLTGDLEAWQIGHLAACARSDIEEVMYDRNAHTRAWIAERRAWFAAGDKETPEGLNDSQLPPALDIPWDKATAAQEIRPFLKAYEAYFDENPNFHFQLCWYVSRDGYPVFKQVVADWMAELAAKSLGTPGMAEAIAQAGRLYDKEERDETLSWVQCAGDVLSLLDHPHPMVAAASARYLGWLYDNSIDEEPGAARLADMLKDLAARPRYRAELCGAFVCGFDSACQGLYGLKADKRLEGAGFDLDRWVLDGLAPEKEEIYLPNAQALWFYVHEHYCADPAFVTKLIEADRAWIAMMCATELNEKVEGMDAVLTRLAKDSDPEIASGAQYHLMRYYAHGD
;
A
#
# COMPACT_ATOMS: atom_id res chain seq x y z
N MET A 1 7.15 27.79 -15.38
CA MET A 1 8.26 26.87 -15.06
C MET A 1 8.31 26.76 -13.54
N PRO A 2 8.49 25.56 -12.98
CA PRO A 2 8.68 25.40 -11.54
C PRO A 2 9.95 26.16 -11.09
N PRO A 3 10.00 26.65 -9.83
CA PRO A 3 11.20 27.27 -9.29
C PRO A 3 12.36 26.25 -9.22
N PRO A 4 13.63 26.68 -9.35
CA PRO A 4 14.78 25.84 -9.06
C PRO A 4 14.71 25.27 -7.64
N ILE A 5 15.14 24.02 -7.45
CA ILE A 5 15.10 23.35 -6.14
C ILE A 5 15.82 24.15 -5.05
N GLY A 6 16.97 24.75 -5.35
CA GLY A 6 17.70 25.61 -4.41
C GLY A 6 16.89 26.81 -3.90
N GLU A 7 16.03 27.41 -4.73
CA GLU A 7 15.12 28.49 -4.29
C GLU A 7 14.04 27.94 -3.35
N VAL A 8 13.49 26.76 -3.65
CA VAL A 8 12.49 26.09 -2.77
C VAL A 8 13.10 25.72 -1.42
N LEU A 9 14.34 25.23 -1.40
CA LEU A 9 15.06 24.91 -0.17
C LEU A 9 15.34 26.15 0.67
N CYS A 10 15.67 27.29 0.03
CA CYS A 10 15.78 28.57 0.74
C CYS A 10 14.44 29.03 1.34
N GLU A 11 13.32 28.78 0.65
CA GLU A 11 11.98 29.06 1.18
C GLU A 11 11.63 28.15 2.36
N PHE A 12 12.04 26.88 2.34
CA PHE A 12 11.95 26.01 3.52
C PHE A 12 12.71 26.59 4.70
N ASP A 13 13.98 26.97 4.52
CA ASP A 13 14.79 27.56 5.60
C ASP A 13 14.13 28.84 6.14
N ALA A 14 13.63 29.70 5.25
CA ALA A 14 12.95 30.92 5.63
C ALA A 14 11.66 30.64 6.42
N ALA A 15 10.87 29.64 6.02
CA ALA A 15 9.65 29.23 6.72
C ALA A 15 9.95 28.55 8.08
N LEU A 16 11.01 27.75 8.15
CA LEU A 16 11.47 27.08 9.37
C LEU A 16 12.10 28.04 10.39
N ALA A 17 12.55 29.21 9.96
CA ALA A 17 13.09 30.25 10.82
C ALA A 17 12.00 31.18 11.40
N GLU A 18 10.76 31.09 10.93
CA GLU A 18 9.65 31.91 11.46
C GLU A 18 9.17 31.40 12.81
N THR A 19 8.76 32.33 13.67
CA THR A 19 8.07 32.00 14.93
C THR A 19 6.96 33.04 15.16
N PRO A 20 5.68 32.64 15.24
CA PRO A 20 5.18 31.26 15.16
C PRO A 20 5.36 30.65 13.75
N HIS A 21 5.53 29.34 13.68
CA HIS A 21 5.69 28.64 12.40
C HIS A 21 4.41 28.71 11.56
N SER A 22 4.55 28.89 10.24
CA SER A 22 3.42 29.01 9.31
C SER A 22 3.19 27.73 8.51
N TYR A 23 2.08 27.04 8.78
CA TYR A 23 1.66 25.86 8.01
C TYR A 23 1.55 26.17 6.51
N GLU A 24 0.93 27.31 6.15
CA GLU A 24 0.72 27.70 4.75
C GLU A 24 2.04 27.90 4.00
N ARG A 25 3.08 28.44 4.65
CA ARG A 25 4.40 28.57 4.02
C ARG A 25 5.09 27.23 3.86
N LEU A 26 5.09 26.39 4.90
CA LEU A 26 5.72 25.07 4.86
C LEU A 26 5.06 24.16 3.81
N ILE A 27 3.73 24.11 3.76
CA ILE A 27 3.03 23.29 2.77
C ILE A 27 3.16 23.85 1.36
N ALA A 28 3.26 25.18 1.19
CA ALA A 28 3.54 25.79 -0.10
C ALA A 28 4.94 25.40 -0.62
N ALA A 29 5.95 25.33 0.26
CA ALA A 29 7.29 24.87 -0.10
C ALA A 29 7.28 23.39 -0.52
N PHE A 30 6.60 22.51 0.23
CA PHE A 30 6.42 21.10 -0.18
C PHE A 30 5.72 20.97 -1.54
N ARG A 31 4.66 21.74 -1.79
CA ARG A 31 3.95 21.70 -3.09
C ARG A 31 4.81 22.21 -4.25
N ALA A 32 5.69 23.17 -3.98
CA ALA A 32 6.62 23.74 -4.95
C ALA A 32 7.83 22.83 -5.23
N LEU A 33 8.14 21.91 -4.32
CA LEU A 33 9.25 20.97 -4.48
C LEU A 33 9.03 20.09 -5.71
N LYS A 34 10.00 20.14 -6.62
CA LYS A 34 10.11 19.30 -7.81
C LYS A 34 11.57 18.91 -7.95
N LEU A 35 11.89 17.65 -7.67
CA LEU A 35 13.25 17.15 -7.79
C LEU A 35 13.62 17.05 -9.28
N PRO A 36 14.70 17.73 -9.73
CA PRO A 36 15.23 17.52 -11.07
C PRO A 36 15.96 16.17 -11.13
N ALA A 37 16.09 15.61 -12.33
CA ALA A 37 16.82 14.35 -12.52
C ALA A 37 18.28 14.45 -12.04
N ASP A 38 18.93 15.58 -12.28
CA ASP A 38 20.33 15.87 -11.98
C ASP A 38 20.53 16.63 -10.65
N VAL A 39 19.70 16.33 -9.65
CA VAL A 39 19.79 16.93 -8.31
C VAL A 39 21.17 16.73 -7.68
N SER A 40 21.72 17.77 -7.07
CA SER A 40 23.06 17.69 -6.47
C SER A 40 23.04 17.03 -5.09
N ALA A 41 24.19 16.51 -4.68
CA ALA A 41 24.37 15.89 -3.36
C ALA A 41 24.02 16.87 -2.22
N ALA A 42 24.39 18.14 -2.36
CA ALA A 42 24.10 19.16 -1.37
C ALA A 42 22.60 19.46 -1.25
N GLU A 43 21.88 19.52 -2.37
CA GLU A 43 20.43 19.76 -2.39
C GLU A 43 19.67 18.59 -1.76
N LEU A 44 20.07 17.34 -2.04
CA LEU A 44 19.46 16.17 -1.40
C LEU A 44 19.74 16.13 0.11
N SER A 45 20.97 16.39 0.55
CA SER A 45 21.30 16.41 1.98
C SER A 45 20.53 17.52 2.71
N HIS A 46 20.36 18.68 2.07
CA HIS A 46 19.55 19.79 2.62
C HIS A 46 18.08 19.41 2.71
N LEU A 47 17.51 18.80 1.67
CA LEU A 47 16.13 18.29 1.72
C LEU A 47 15.92 17.30 2.86
N LEU A 48 16.82 16.32 3.02
CA LEU A 48 16.73 15.34 4.10
C LEU A 48 16.83 16.02 5.47
N ALA A 49 17.72 17.00 5.64
CA ALA A 49 17.85 17.76 6.89
C ALA A 49 16.54 18.49 7.25
N VAL A 50 15.91 19.16 6.27
CA VAL A 50 14.59 19.79 6.44
C VAL A 50 13.53 18.77 6.89
N CYS A 51 13.46 17.63 6.19
CA CYS A 51 12.48 16.58 6.49
C CYS A 51 12.71 15.98 7.89
N TYR A 52 13.97 15.75 8.28
CA TYR A 52 14.31 15.21 9.60
C TYR A 52 13.95 16.15 10.74
N ARG A 53 14.09 17.46 10.54
CA ARG A 53 13.65 18.45 11.54
C ARG A 53 12.14 18.40 11.76
N ILE A 54 11.37 18.33 10.68
CA ILE A 54 9.90 18.23 10.72
C ILE A 54 9.45 16.92 11.38
N LEU A 55 10.13 15.81 11.08
CA LEU A 55 9.87 14.49 11.66
C LEU A 55 10.47 14.29 13.06
N GLN A 56 11.19 15.30 13.57
CA GLN A 56 11.91 15.25 14.86
C GLN A 56 12.89 14.07 14.97
N LEU A 57 13.58 13.74 13.88
CA LEU A 57 14.57 12.67 13.84
C LEU A 57 15.95 13.17 14.30
N ASP A 58 16.74 12.23 14.82
CA ASP A 58 18.11 12.44 15.28
C ASP A 58 19.03 12.85 14.11
N SER A 59 19.18 14.16 13.91
CA SER A 59 19.94 14.77 12.82
C SER A 59 20.94 15.80 13.36
N ALA A 60 21.81 16.35 12.48
CA ALA A 60 22.78 17.37 12.87
C ALA A 60 22.13 18.69 13.32
N GLU A 61 20.91 18.96 12.86
CA GLU A 61 20.12 20.14 13.23
C GLU A 61 19.07 19.78 14.30
N PRO A 62 18.71 20.74 15.18
CA PRO A 62 17.73 20.49 16.22
C PRO A 62 16.33 20.18 15.63
N PRO A 63 15.59 19.24 16.23
CA PRO A 63 14.19 18.98 15.90
C PRO A 63 13.35 20.25 15.90
N LEU A 64 12.34 20.29 15.01
CA LEU A 64 11.39 21.39 14.95
C LEU A 64 10.23 21.14 15.91
N ASP A 65 10.11 21.94 16.95
CA ASP A 65 8.93 21.93 17.81
C ASP A 65 7.82 22.78 17.17
N LEU A 66 6.86 22.09 16.55
CA LEU A 66 5.67 22.69 15.96
C LEU A 66 4.50 22.76 16.97
N THR A 67 4.68 22.22 18.18
CA THR A 67 3.62 22.15 19.18
C THR A 67 3.36 23.55 19.75
N GLY A 68 2.09 23.97 19.74
CA GLY A 68 1.69 25.31 20.17
C GLY A 68 1.57 26.34 19.04
N ASP A 69 2.23 26.11 17.90
CA ASP A 69 2.09 26.96 16.71
C ASP A 69 1.05 26.41 15.73
N LEU A 70 0.96 25.08 15.59
CA LEU A 70 0.11 24.41 14.60
C LEU A 70 -0.88 23.42 15.24
N GLU A 71 -1.98 23.15 14.54
CA GLU A 71 -2.94 22.11 14.91
C GLU A 71 -2.40 20.70 14.62
N ALA A 72 -2.86 19.70 15.37
CA ALA A 72 -2.34 18.32 15.26
C ALA A 72 -2.45 17.73 13.84
N TRP A 73 -3.52 18.01 13.11
CA TRP A 73 -3.68 17.54 11.73
C TRP A 73 -2.69 18.21 10.76
N GLN A 74 -2.30 19.47 11.02
CA GLN A 74 -1.32 20.19 10.21
C GLN A 74 0.08 19.58 10.41
N ILE A 75 0.44 19.30 11.66
CA ILE A 75 1.70 18.62 12.00
C ILE A 75 1.72 17.23 11.34
N GLY A 76 0.64 16.46 11.46
CA GLY A 76 0.52 15.15 10.82
C GLY A 76 0.66 15.21 9.30
N HIS A 77 0.06 16.21 8.65
CA HIS A 77 0.19 16.41 7.21
C HIS A 77 1.62 16.77 6.78
N LEU A 78 2.28 17.70 7.48
CA LEU A 78 3.68 18.05 7.20
C LEU A 78 4.62 16.85 7.41
N ALA A 79 4.39 16.04 8.44
CA ALA A 79 5.13 14.81 8.67
C ALA A 79 4.92 13.78 7.53
N ALA A 80 3.70 13.64 7.03
CA ALA A 80 3.41 12.78 5.88
C ALA A 80 4.13 13.27 4.61
N CYS A 81 4.16 14.59 4.35
CA CYS A 81 4.93 15.17 3.24
C CYS A 81 6.44 14.91 3.40
N ALA A 82 7.01 15.19 4.57
CA ALA A 82 8.43 14.96 4.84
C ALA A 82 8.84 13.49 4.65
N ARG A 83 8.03 12.55 5.16
CA ARG A 83 8.24 11.11 4.93
C ARG A 83 8.18 10.76 3.46
N SER A 84 7.19 11.31 2.75
CA SER A 84 7.01 11.09 1.32
C SER A 84 8.22 11.51 0.51
N ASP A 85 8.79 12.68 0.79
CA ASP A 85 9.96 13.20 0.07
C ASP A 85 11.22 12.39 0.37
N ILE A 86 11.43 11.95 1.62
CA ILE A 86 12.54 11.03 1.96
C ILE A 86 12.42 9.72 1.19
N GLU A 87 11.21 9.17 1.08
CA GLU A 87 10.94 7.95 0.30
C GLU A 87 11.19 8.15 -1.20
N GLU A 88 10.82 9.31 -1.76
CA GLU A 88 11.09 9.67 -3.16
C GLU A 88 12.60 9.79 -3.47
N VAL A 89 13.43 10.10 -2.48
CA VAL A 89 14.90 10.04 -2.62
C VAL A 89 15.40 8.59 -2.73
N MET A 90 14.72 7.63 -2.11
CA MET A 90 15.18 6.24 -2.04
C MET A 90 14.69 5.37 -3.20
N TYR A 91 13.50 5.62 -3.74
CA TYR A 91 12.91 4.82 -4.82
C TYR A 91 12.01 5.65 -5.75
N ASP A 92 11.96 5.24 -7.02
CA ASP A 92 11.10 5.87 -8.02
C ASP A 92 9.68 5.30 -7.93
N ARG A 93 8.77 6.07 -7.33
CA ARG A 93 7.34 5.73 -7.21
C ARG A 93 6.63 5.53 -8.56
N ASN A 94 7.21 6.04 -9.65
CA ASN A 94 6.67 5.93 -11.00
C ASN A 94 7.43 4.90 -11.86
N ALA A 95 8.35 4.11 -11.28
CA ALA A 95 9.17 3.15 -12.02
C ALA A 95 8.32 2.18 -12.85
N HIS A 96 7.27 1.60 -12.26
CA HIS A 96 6.37 0.68 -12.96
C HIS A 96 5.62 1.37 -14.10
N THR A 97 5.07 2.57 -13.88
CA THR A 97 4.40 3.35 -14.93
C THR A 97 5.36 3.69 -16.08
N ARG A 98 6.60 4.10 -15.78
CA ARG A 98 7.64 4.34 -16.79
C ARG A 98 7.96 3.08 -17.59
N ALA A 99 8.13 1.95 -16.92
CA ALA A 99 8.40 0.66 -17.56
C ALA A 99 7.25 0.26 -18.50
N TRP A 100 5.99 0.37 -18.05
CA TRP A 100 4.81 0.11 -18.87
C TRP A 100 4.74 1.05 -20.09
N ILE A 101 4.98 2.35 -19.92
CA ILE A 101 5.02 3.30 -21.04
C ILE A 101 6.09 2.88 -22.05
N ALA A 102 7.30 2.56 -21.59
CA ALA A 102 8.40 2.15 -22.44
C ALA A 102 8.08 0.86 -23.22
N GLU A 103 7.53 -0.15 -22.54
CA GLU A 103 7.10 -1.41 -23.14
C GLU A 103 6.02 -1.20 -24.20
N ARG A 104 4.96 -0.44 -23.88
CA ARG A 104 3.86 -0.18 -24.81
C ARG A 104 4.35 0.57 -26.04
N ARG A 105 5.23 1.56 -25.88
CA ARG A 105 5.85 2.25 -27.01
C ARG A 105 6.68 1.30 -27.88
N ALA A 106 7.47 0.41 -27.27
CA ALA A 106 8.23 -0.60 -28.00
C ALA A 106 7.30 -1.55 -28.78
N TRP A 107 6.17 -1.95 -28.20
CA TRP A 107 5.16 -2.78 -28.87
C TRP A 107 4.51 -2.08 -30.08
N PHE A 108 4.15 -0.80 -29.95
CA PHE A 108 3.63 0.00 -31.09
C PHE A 108 4.67 0.10 -32.21
N ALA A 109 5.92 0.39 -31.86
CA ALA A 109 7.03 0.47 -32.82
C ALA A 109 7.28 -0.87 -33.53
N ALA A 110 7.25 -1.99 -32.81
CA ALA A 110 7.44 -3.32 -33.39
C ALA A 110 6.29 -3.74 -34.30
N GLY A 111 5.07 -3.25 -34.04
CA GLY A 111 3.88 -3.53 -34.85
C GLY A 111 3.67 -2.59 -36.05
N ASP A 112 4.60 -1.66 -36.31
CA ASP A 112 4.44 -0.57 -37.31
C ASP A 112 3.13 0.22 -37.13
N LYS A 113 2.76 0.44 -35.86
CA LYS A 113 1.56 1.19 -35.47
C LYS A 113 1.94 2.58 -34.98
N GLU A 114 1.09 3.56 -35.27
CA GLU A 114 1.24 4.90 -34.71
C GLU A 114 1.14 4.85 -33.18
N THR A 115 2.10 5.46 -32.49
CA THR A 115 2.08 5.57 -31.04
C THR A 115 1.02 6.59 -30.63
N PRO A 116 0.07 6.26 -29.74
CA PRO A 116 -0.97 7.21 -29.31
C PRO A 116 -0.39 8.52 -28.77
N GLU A 117 -1.03 9.64 -29.13
CA GLU A 117 -0.73 10.94 -28.54
C GLU A 117 -0.95 10.88 -27.03
N GLY A 118 0.07 11.29 -26.25
CA GLY A 118 0.05 11.21 -24.79
C GLY A 118 0.66 9.95 -24.18
N LEU A 119 1.02 8.91 -24.96
CA LEU A 119 1.77 7.75 -24.44
C LEU A 119 3.25 8.10 -24.25
N ASN A 120 3.55 8.87 -23.22
CA ASN A 120 4.90 9.24 -22.81
C ASN A 120 4.95 9.56 -21.31
N ASP A 121 6.16 9.66 -20.78
CA ASP A 121 6.45 9.87 -19.36
C ASP A 121 6.73 11.35 -19.01
N SER A 122 6.45 12.29 -19.91
CA SER A 122 6.77 13.72 -19.72
C SER A 122 5.97 14.39 -18.59
N GLN A 123 4.86 13.79 -18.18
CA GLN A 123 4.04 14.25 -17.05
C GLN A 123 4.47 13.65 -15.71
N LEU A 124 5.37 12.66 -15.71
CA LEU A 124 5.85 12.01 -14.49
C LEU A 124 7.07 12.74 -13.92
N PRO A 125 7.17 12.91 -12.58
CA PRO A 125 8.39 13.40 -11.94
C PRO A 125 9.61 12.57 -12.38
N PRO A 126 10.72 13.19 -12.80
CA PRO A 126 11.84 12.47 -13.41
C PRO A 126 12.44 11.41 -12.48
N ALA A 127 12.99 10.35 -13.05
CA ALA A 127 13.85 9.46 -12.28
C ALA A 127 15.14 10.20 -11.88
N LEU A 128 15.53 10.10 -10.61
CA LEU A 128 16.69 10.79 -10.07
C LEU A 128 18.00 10.06 -10.40
N ASP A 129 19.04 10.83 -10.70
CA ASP A 129 20.44 10.40 -10.67
C ASP A 129 20.99 10.67 -9.26
N ILE A 130 21.05 9.64 -8.42
CA ILE A 130 21.47 9.80 -7.03
C ILE A 130 22.98 10.08 -6.97
N PRO A 131 23.42 11.29 -6.55
CA PRO A 131 24.81 11.74 -6.60
C PRO A 131 25.62 11.28 -5.38
N TRP A 132 25.23 10.16 -4.77
CA TRP A 132 25.86 9.60 -3.58
C TRP A 132 26.46 8.25 -3.86
N ASP A 133 27.63 8.00 -3.29
CA ASP A 133 28.10 6.64 -3.12
C ASP A 133 27.29 5.92 -2.02
N LYS A 134 27.48 4.60 -1.92
CA LYS A 134 26.79 3.77 -0.93
C LYS A 134 27.02 4.24 0.52
N ALA A 135 28.23 4.67 0.85
CA ALA A 135 28.58 5.06 2.21
C ALA A 135 27.87 6.35 2.62
N THR A 136 27.87 7.34 1.71
CA THR A 136 27.19 8.61 1.88
C THR A 136 25.68 8.40 1.96
N ALA A 137 25.10 7.65 1.02
CA ALA A 137 23.67 7.33 1.05
C ALA A 137 23.25 6.66 2.37
N ALA A 138 24.03 5.66 2.84
CA ALA A 138 23.76 4.99 4.11
C ALA A 138 23.87 5.91 5.33
N GLN A 139 24.77 6.90 5.29
CA GLN A 139 24.88 7.90 6.34
C GLN A 139 23.67 8.85 6.32
N GLU A 140 23.31 9.35 5.16
CA GLU A 140 22.24 10.32 4.95
C GLU A 140 20.87 9.78 5.36
N ILE A 141 20.54 8.51 5.05
CA ILE A 141 19.24 7.92 5.42
C ILE A 141 19.20 7.24 6.80
N ARG A 142 20.33 7.18 7.52
CA ARG A 142 20.41 6.50 8.82
C ARG A 142 19.40 7.02 9.84
N PRO A 143 19.16 8.34 10.00
CA PRO A 143 18.15 8.84 10.94
C PRO A 143 16.76 8.27 10.66
N PHE A 144 16.40 8.17 9.37
CA PHE A 144 15.12 7.62 8.93
C PHE A 144 15.00 6.12 9.23
N LEU A 145 16.02 5.32 8.91
CA LEU A 145 16.01 3.88 9.20
C LEU A 145 15.98 3.58 10.71
N LYS A 146 16.70 4.37 11.52
CA LYS A 146 16.66 4.27 12.98
C LYS A 146 15.29 4.59 13.55
N ALA A 147 14.56 5.52 12.92
CA ALA A 147 13.18 5.83 13.31
C ALA A 147 12.24 4.63 13.07
N TYR A 148 12.42 3.88 11.96
CA TYR A 148 11.68 2.64 11.73
C TYR A 148 11.97 1.58 12.80
N GLU A 149 13.23 1.43 13.21
CA GLU A 149 13.62 0.47 14.25
C GLU A 149 12.86 0.71 15.56
N ALA A 150 12.52 1.96 15.90
CA ALA A 150 11.78 2.29 17.12
C ALA A 150 10.33 1.77 17.12
N TYR A 151 9.74 1.46 15.97
CA TYR A 151 8.35 0.97 15.86
C TYR A 151 8.23 -0.56 15.88
N PHE A 152 9.34 -1.31 15.85
CA PHE A 152 9.27 -2.77 15.68
C PHE A 152 8.74 -3.53 16.89
N ASP A 153 8.84 -2.96 18.09
CA ASP A 153 8.27 -3.57 19.30
C ASP A 153 6.73 -3.55 19.26
N GLU A 154 6.14 -2.50 18.66
CA GLU A 154 4.68 -2.34 18.53
C GLU A 154 4.16 -2.97 17.23
N ASN A 155 4.90 -2.81 16.13
CA ASN A 155 4.54 -3.31 14.81
C ASN A 155 5.79 -3.89 14.11
N PRO A 156 6.06 -5.20 14.26
CA PRO A 156 7.22 -5.83 13.64
C PRO A 156 7.18 -5.82 12.11
N ASN A 157 6.02 -5.57 11.49
CA ASN A 157 5.84 -5.52 10.05
C ASN A 157 5.96 -4.10 9.46
N PHE A 158 6.19 -3.06 10.28
CA PHE A 158 6.16 -1.66 9.85
C PHE A 158 7.13 -1.34 8.69
N HIS A 159 8.24 -2.07 8.58
CA HIS A 159 9.24 -1.89 7.53
C HIS A 159 8.89 -2.56 6.19
N PHE A 160 7.78 -3.31 6.11
CA PHE A 160 7.43 -4.08 4.92
C PHE A 160 7.35 -3.21 3.67
N GLN A 161 6.62 -2.09 3.78
CA GLN A 161 6.43 -1.14 2.69
C GLN A 161 7.75 -0.64 2.12
N LEU A 162 8.60 -0.08 2.99
CA LEU A 162 9.88 0.50 2.61
C LEU A 162 10.79 -0.55 1.96
N CYS A 163 10.95 -1.70 2.60
CA CYS A 163 11.83 -2.75 2.10
C CYS A 163 11.34 -3.31 0.75
N TRP A 164 10.04 -3.46 0.56
CA TRP A 164 9.46 -3.89 -0.71
C TRP A 164 9.73 -2.87 -1.82
N TYR A 165 9.33 -1.61 -1.63
CA TYR A 165 9.46 -0.58 -2.66
C TYR A 165 10.91 -0.29 -3.02
N VAL A 166 11.82 -0.22 -2.03
CA VAL A 166 13.24 -0.04 -2.35
C VAL A 166 13.82 -1.27 -3.06
N SER A 167 13.44 -2.49 -2.69
CA SER A 167 13.93 -3.68 -3.38
C SER A 167 13.46 -3.78 -4.83
N ARG A 168 12.22 -3.36 -5.12
CA ARG A 168 11.63 -3.34 -6.46
C ARG A 168 12.12 -2.15 -7.28
N ASP A 169 11.87 -0.95 -6.78
CA ASP A 169 11.89 0.31 -7.52
C ASP A 169 12.93 1.30 -6.96
N GLY A 170 13.74 0.88 -5.99
CA GLY A 170 14.82 1.66 -5.41
C GLY A 170 15.89 2.06 -6.41
N TYR A 171 16.46 3.25 -6.21
CA TYR A 171 17.68 3.61 -6.94
C TYR A 171 18.82 2.65 -6.57
N PRO A 172 19.76 2.37 -7.49
CA PRO A 172 20.76 1.31 -7.31
C PRO A 172 21.53 1.37 -6.00
N VAL A 173 21.86 2.58 -5.53
CA VAL A 173 22.57 2.77 -4.26
C VAL A 173 21.71 2.36 -3.06
N PHE A 174 20.44 2.74 -3.03
CA PHE A 174 19.53 2.47 -1.92
C PHE A 174 19.08 1.01 -1.86
N LYS A 175 18.99 0.32 -3.00
CA LYS A 175 18.78 -1.14 -3.02
C LYS A 175 19.80 -1.87 -2.13
N GLN A 176 21.07 -1.51 -2.26
CA GLN A 176 22.12 -2.12 -1.44
C GLN A 176 22.10 -1.62 0.01
N VAL A 177 21.85 -0.33 0.26
CA VAL A 177 21.78 0.21 1.63
C VAL A 177 20.66 -0.45 2.43
N VAL A 178 19.46 -0.58 1.84
CA VAL A 178 18.32 -1.23 2.51
C VAL A 178 18.53 -2.74 2.65
N ALA A 179 19.17 -3.40 1.68
CA ALA A 179 19.55 -4.80 1.83
C ALA A 179 20.52 -5.03 3.00
N ASP A 180 21.55 -4.17 3.14
CA ASP A 180 22.47 -4.22 4.28
C ASP A 180 21.74 -3.97 5.60
N TRP A 181 20.84 -2.99 5.63
CA TRP A 181 20.03 -2.70 6.81
C TRP A 181 19.14 -3.90 7.21
N MET A 182 18.47 -4.55 6.26
CA MET A 182 17.70 -5.77 6.55
C MET A 182 18.56 -6.89 7.14
N ALA A 183 19.80 -7.04 6.66
CA ALA A 183 20.75 -8.00 7.24
C ALA A 183 21.16 -7.63 8.67
N GLU A 184 21.34 -6.34 8.96
CA GLU A 184 21.58 -5.85 10.32
C GLU A 184 20.37 -6.11 11.24
N LEU A 185 19.14 -5.86 10.77
CA LEU A 185 17.92 -6.16 11.53
C LEU A 185 17.83 -7.64 11.88
N ALA A 186 18.08 -8.52 10.91
CA ALA A 186 18.10 -9.97 11.13
C ALA A 186 19.16 -10.37 12.17
N ALA A 187 20.36 -9.79 12.11
CA ALA A 187 21.42 -10.05 13.09
C ALA A 187 21.04 -9.56 14.50
N LYS A 188 20.26 -8.49 14.62
CA LYS A 188 19.73 -7.96 15.89
C LYS A 188 18.44 -8.68 16.35
N SER A 189 17.88 -9.58 15.53
CA SER A 189 16.55 -10.17 15.75
C SER A 189 15.44 -9.12 15.90
N LEU A 190 15.52 -8.05 15.10
CA LEU A 190 14.53 -6.98 15.05
C LEU A 190 13.62 -7.12 13.83
N GLY A 191 12.34 -6.80 14.00
CA GLY A 191 11.32 -6.96 12.96
C GLY A 191 10.97 -8.43 12.68
N THR A 192 10.34 -8.68 11.54
CA THR A 192 9.90 -10.02 11.13
C THR A 192 11.06 -10.86 10.58
N PRO A 193 11.31 -12.08 11.12
CA PRO A 193 12.40 -12.93 10.66
C PRO A 193 12.30 -13.36 9.19
N GLY A 194 13.45 -13.46 8.50
CA GLY A 194 13.53 -13.95 7.13
C GLY A 194 13.05 -12.95 6.06
N MET A 195 13.07 -11.67 6.39
CA MET A 195 12.51 -10.61 5.56
C MET A 195 13.16 -10.48 4.18
N ALA A 196 14.49 -10.53 4.11
CA ALA A 196 15.21 -10.40 2.84
C ALA A 196 14.88 -11.56 1.88
N GLU A 197 14.84 -12.78 2.39
CA GLU A 197 14.44 -13.96 1.63
C GLU A 197 12.96 -13.88 1.21
N ALA A 198 12.10 -13.39 2.09
CA ALA A 198 10.68 -13.22 1.83
C ALA A 198 10.40 -12.20 0.72
N ILE A 199 11.05 -11.04 0.73
CA ILE A 199 10.95 -10.04 -0.35
C ILE A 199 11.45 -10.63 -1.66
N ALA A 200 12.58 -11.32 -1.66
CA ALA A 200 13.12 -11.92 -2.88
C ALA A 200 12.17 -13.00 -3.44
N GLN A 201 11.55 -13.83 -2.59
CA GLN A 201 10.58 -14.84 -3.01
C GLN A 201 9.27 -14.21 -3.51
N ALA A 202 8.72 -13.23 -2.77
CA ALA A 202 7.52 -12.51 -3.18
C ALA A 202 7.72 -11.76 -4.51
N GLY A 203 8.88 -11.13 -4.69
CA GLY A 203 9.26 -10.46 -5.94
C GLY A 203 9.36 -11.42 -7.12
N ARG A 204 9.86 -12.64 -6.93
CA ARG A 204 9.87 -13.67 -7.99
C ARG A 204 8.46 -14.09 -8.41
N LEU A 205 7.53 -14.23 -7.46
CA LEU A 205 6.14 -14.58 -7.77
C LEU A 205 5.43 -13.43 -8.50
N TYR A 206 5.67 -12.20 -8.06
CA TYR A 206 5.17 -11.00 -8.70
C TYR A 206 5.71 -10.84 -10.14
N ASP A 207 7.00 -11.09 -10.36
CA ASP A 207 7.61 -11.08 -11.71
C ASP A 207 6.98 -12.12 -12.65
N LYS A 208 6.50 -13.26 -12.12
CA LYS A 208 5.82 -14.28 -12.93
C LYS A 208 4.46 -13.80 -13.39
N GLU A 209 3.70 -13.17 -12.50
CA GLU A 209 2.43 -12.51 -12.82
C GLU A 209 2.65 -11.42 -13.90
N GLU A 210 3.61 -10.51 -13.72
CA GLU A 210 3.90 -9.43 -14.67
C GLU A 210 4.33 -9.92 -16.07
N ARG A 211 4.87 -11.14 -16.17
CA ARG A 211 5.33 -11.74 -17.44
C ARG A 211 4.30 -12.68 -18.05
N ASP A 212 3.08 -12.72 -17.51
CA ASP A 212 2.04 -13.66 -17.90
C ASP A 212 2.53 -15.14 -17.92
N GLU A 213 3.40 -15.51 -16.97
CA GLU A 213 3.93 -16.88 -16.89
C GLU A 213 2.83 -17.83 -16.42
N THR A 214 2.37 -18.73 -17.31
CA THR A 214 1.38 -19.77 -16.97
C THR A 214 2.07 -21.02 -16.41
N LEU A 215 1.33 -21.79 -15.59
CA LEU A 215 1.80 -23.05 -14.99
C LEU A 215 0.82 -24.18 -15.28
N SER A 216 1.35 -25.40 -15.46
CA SER A 216 0.53 -26.60 -15.30
C SER A 216 0.10 -26.76 -13.84
N TRP A 217 -0.98 -27.50 -13.58
CA TRP A 217 -1.43 -27.75 -12.20
C TRP A 217 -0.34 -28.42 -11.33
N VAL A 218 0.45 -29.33 -11.91
CA VAL A 218 1.55 -30.01 -11.19
C VAL A 218 2.62 -29.01 -10.74
N GLN A 219 2.98 -28.05 -11.59
CA GLN A 219 3.92 -26.99 -11.24
C GLN A 219 3.32 -26.04 -10.20
N CYS A 220 2.05 -25.63 -10.37
CA CYS A 220 1.35 -24.80 -9.41
C CYS A 220 1.31 -25.46 -8.02
N ALA A 221 1.03 -26.76 -7.94
CA ALA A 221 1.02 -27.49 -6.68
C ALA A 221 2.39 -27.49 -5.96
N GLY A 222 3.49 -27.61 -6.73
CA GLY A 222 4.85 -27.59 -6.19
C GLY A 222 5.33 -26.18 -5.83
N ASP A 223 5.13 -25.22 -6.71
CA ASP A 223 5.80 -23.92 -6.68
C ASP A 223 4.95 -22.81 -6.04
N VAL A 224 3.62 -22.96 -6.01
CA VAL A 224 2.68 -21.93 -5.56
C VAL A 224 1.89 -22.42 -4.34
N LEU A 225 1.13 -23.52 -4.46
CA LEU A 225 0.27 -23.99 -3.36
C LEU A 225 1.06 -24.33 -2.08
N SER A 226 2.27 -24.85 -2.23
CA SER A 226 3.15 -25.15 -1.10
C SER A 226 3.56 -23.91 -0.29
N LEU A 227 3.49 -22.73 -0.90
CA LEU A 227 3.84 -21.45 -0.29
C LEU A 227 2.66 -20.77 0.43
N LEU A 228 1.43 -21.25 0.27
CA LEU A 228 0.27 -20.69 0.99
C LEU A 228 0.40 -20.85 2.51
N ASP A 229 1.11 -21.88 2.97
CA ASP A 229 1.40 -22.13 4.40
C ASP A 229 2.77 -21.56 4.84
N HIS A 230 3.41 -20.74 4.00
CA HIS A 230 4.72 -20.18 4.31
C HIS A 230 4.67 -19.34 5.61
N PRO A 231 5.67 -19.45 6.52
CA PRO A 231 5.61 -18.76 7.81
C PRO A 231 5.64 -17.24 7.69
N HIS A 232 6.20 -16.69 6.61
CA HIS A 232 6.25 -15.25 6.35
C HIS A 232 5.02 -14.79 5.54
N PRO A 233 4.25 -13.79 6.02
CA PRO A 233 2.98 -13.37 5.41
C PRO A 233 3.14 -12.83 3.99
N MET A 234 4.19 -12.05 3.70
CA MET A 234 4.43 -11.55 2.33
C MET A 234 4.56 -12.66 1.28
N VAL A 235 5.19 -13.79 1.63
CA VAL A 235 5.35 -14.93 0.70
C VAL A 235 4.02 -15.66 0.50
N ALA A 236 3.29 -15.88 1.59
CA ALA A 236 1.98 -16.51 1.55
C ALA A 236 1.00 -15.68 0.69
N ALA A 237 0.95 -14.36 0.92
CA ALA A 237 0.15 -13.44 0.13
C ALA A 237 0.62 -13.34 -1.33
N ALA A 238 1.93 -13.25 -1.61
CA ALA A 238 2.42 -13.24 -3.00
C ALA A 238 2.02 -14.52 -3.75
N SER A 239 2.05 -15.66 -3.06
CA SER A 239 1.59 -16.93 -3.62
C SER A 239 0.09 -16.92 -3.90
N ALA A 240 -0.73 -16.48 -2.94
CA ALA A 240 -2.18 -16.37 -3.13
C ALA A 240 -2.55 -15.40 -4.24
N ARG A 241 -1.83 -14.28 -4.38
CA ARG A 241 -1.99 -13.34 -5.49
C ARG A 241 -1.72 -13.99 -6.82
N TYR A 242 -0.54 -14.57 -7.00
CA TYR A 242 -0.21 -15.23 -8.27
C TYR A 242 -1.15 -16.41 -8.57
N LEU A 243 -1.61 -17.11 -7.53
CA LEU A 243 -2.66 -18.13 -7.67
C LEU A 243 -3.98 -17.52 -8.18
N GLY A 244 -4.41 -16.38 -7.63
CA GLY A 244 -5.57 -15.64 -8.12
C GLY A 244 -5.47 -15.34 -9.60
N TRP A 245 -4.32 -14.84 -10.05
CA TRP A 245 -4.05 -14.58 -11.46
C TRP A 245 -4.10 -15.86 -12.32
N LEU A 246 -3.54 -16.97 -11.84
CA LEU A 246 -3.64 -18.26 -12.52
C LEU A 246 -5.10 -18.75 -12.65
N TYR A 247 -5.94 -18.50 -11.65
CA TYR A 247 -7.36 -18.83 -11.70
C TYR A 247 -8.17 -17.91 -12.63
N ASP A 248 -7.82 -16.63 -12.73
CA ASP A 248 -8.38 -15.75 -13.77
C ASP A 248 -8.02 -16.26 -15.18
N ASN A 249 -6.84 -16.87 -15.31
CA ASN A 249 -6.34 -17.51 -16.53
C ASN A 249 -6.67 -19.03 -16.63
N SER A 250 -7.78 -19.47 -16.02
CA SER A 250 -8.35 -20.81 -16.17
C SER A 250 -7.44 -21.99 -15.77
N ILE A 251 -6.54 -21.85 -14.79
CA ILE A 251 -5.75 -22.99 -14.30
C ILE A 251 -6.62 -24.14 -13.76
N ASP A 252 -7.87 -23.87 -13.37
CA ASP A 252 -8.81 -24.87 -12.88
C ASP A 252 -9.43 -25.77 -13.96
N GLU A 253 -9.09 -25.52 -15.23
CA GLU A 253 -9.36 -26.43 -16.36
C GLU A 253 -8.30 -27.52 -16.49
N GLU A 254 -7.13 -27.37 -15.86
CA GLU A 254 -6.05 -28.35 -15.89
C GLU A 254 -6.45 -29.66 -15.19
N PRO A 255 -5.96 -30.83 -15.67
CA PRO A 255 -6.27 -32.11 -15.05
C PRO A 255 -5.85 -32.19 -13.59
N GLY A 256 -6.82 -32.43 -12.70
CA GLY A 256 -6.61 -32.58 -11.26
C GLY A 256 -6.59 -31.26 -10.48
N ALA A 257 -6.80 -30.13 -11.15
CA ALA A 257 -6.91 -28.83 -10.50
C ALA A 257 -8.15 -28.73 -9.61
N ALA A 258 -7.99 -28.06 -8.46
CA ALA A 258 -9.11 -27.72 -7.61
C ALA A 258 -10.00 -26.69 -8.32
N ARG A 259 -11.32 -26.85 -8.22
CA ARG A 259 -12.27 -25.87 -8.76
C ARG A 259 -12.13 -24.54 -8.01
N LEU A 260 -12.39 -23.42 -8.69
CA LEU A 260 -12.29 -22.08 -8.09
C LEU A 260 -13.04 -21.98 -6.75
N ALA A 261 -14.28 -22.46 -6.70
CA ALA A 261 -15.09 -22.45 -5.48
C ALA A 261 -14.46 -23.24 -4.30
N ASP A 262 -13.75 -24.33 -4.59
CA ASP A 262 -13.09 -25.15 -3.58
C ASP A 262 -11.80 -24.49 -3.10
N MET A 263 -11.05 -23.86 -4.01
CA MET A 263 -9.85 -23.09 -3.67
C MET A 263 -10.18 -21.90 -2.76
N LEU A 264 -11.22 -21.12 -3.10
CA LEU A 264 -11.65 -20.00 -2.26
C LEU A 264 -12.02 -20.46 -0.84
N LYS A 265 -12.77 -21.56 -0.71
CA LYS A 265 -13.12 -22.15 0.59
C LYS A 265 -11.88 -22.62 1.36
N ASP A 266 -10.92 -23.22 0.67
CA ASP A 266 -9.65 -23.65 1.27
C ASP A 266 -8.89 -22.45 1.85
N LEU A 267 -8.75 -21.35 1.09
CA LEU A 267 -8.09 -20.13 1.56
C LEU A 267 -8.78 -19.53 2.80
N ALA A 268 -10.10 -19.42 2.80
CA ALA A 268 -10.86 -18.91 3.95
C ALA A 268 -10.79 -19.84 5.19
N ALA A 269 -10.53 -21.13 4.99
CA ALA A 269 -10.37 -22.10 6.06
C ALA A 269 -8.94 -22.16 6.63
N ARG A 270 -7.97 -21.45 6.04
CA ARG A 270 -6.57 -21.48 6.51
C ARG A 270 -6.47 -20.94 7.94
N PRO A 271 -5.67 -21.58 8.82
CA PRO A 271 -5.55 -21.14 10.20
C PRO A 271 -4.67 -19.90 10.37
N ARG A 272 -3.83 -19.57 9.38
CA ARG A 272 -2.90 -18.43 9.39
C ARG A 272 -3.13 -17.57 8.16
N TYR A 273 -3.00 -16.25 8.35
CA TYR A 273 -3.05 -15.27 7.27
C TYR A 273 -4.29 -15.34 6.38
N ARG A 274 -5.42 -15.85 6.90
CA ARG A 274 -6.60 -16.14 6.07
C ARG A 274 -7.10 -14.90 5.32
N ALA A 275 -7.10 -13.73 5.99
CA ALA A 275 -7.59 -12.50 5.40
C ALA A 275 -6.60 -11.98 4.36
N GLU A 276 -5.30 -12.02 4.66
CA GLU A 276 -4.24 -11.65 3.73
C GLU A 276 -4.22 -12.56 2.49
N LEU A 277 -4.44 -13.87 2.67
CA LEU A 277 -4.53 -14.84 1.57
C LEU A 277 -5.75 -14.57 0.69
N CYS A 278 -6.93 -14.35 1.30
CA CYS A 278 -8.15 -14.05 0.56
C CYS A 278 -8.05 -12.71 -0.18
N GLY A 279 -7.58 -11.65 0.48
CA GLY A 279 -7.37 -10.34 -0.14
C GLY A 279 -6.35 -10.40 -1.28
N ALA A 280 -5.22 -11.07 -1.05
CA ALA A 280 -4.21 -11.28 -2.09
C ALA A 280 -4.74 -12.07 -3.28
N PHE A 281 -5.51 -13.14 -3.06
CA PHE A 281 -6.13 -13.90 -4.14
C PHE A 281 -7.07 -13.02 -4.97
N VAL A 282 -7.94 -12.23 -4.33
CA VAL A 282 -8.79 -11.27 -5.04
C VAL A 282 -7.94 -10.30 -5.85
N CYS A 283 -6.86 -9.77 -5.27
CA CYS A 283 -5.95 -8.85 -5.93
C CYS A 283 -5.34 -9.41 -7.22
N GLY A 284 -4.95 -10.69 -7.24
CA GLY A 284 -4.42 -11.31 -8.45
C GLY A 284 -5.49 -11.80 -9.42
N PHE A 285 -6.65 -12.23 -8.92
CA PHE A 285 -7.80 -12.61 -9.76
C PHE A 285 -8.38 -11.40 -10.52
N ASP A 286 -8.15 -10.19 -10.00
CA ASP A 286 -8.76 -8.97 -10.47
C ASP A 286 -8.02 -8.28 -11.63
N SER A 287 -7.92 -8.94 -12.79
CA SER A 287 -7.29 -8.35 -13.99
C SER A 287 -8.02 -7.11 -14.53
N ALA A 288 -9.28 -6.88 -14.12
CA ALA A 288 -10.15 -5.80 -14.59
C ALA A 288 -10.40 -4.69 -13.56
N CYS A 289 -9.75 -4.72 -12.39
CA CYS A 289 -9.94 -3.74 -11.30
C CYS A 289 -11.40 -3.67 -10.80
N GLN A 290 -12.06 -4.80 -10.68
CA GLN A 290 -13.42 -5.04 -10.21
C GLN A 290 -13.51 -5.66 -8.81
N GLY A 291 -12.40 -6.11 -8.22
CA GLY A 291 -12.32 -6.77 -6.92
C GLY A 291 -13.35 -7.89 -6.75
N LEU A 292 -14.16 -7.81 -5.68
CA LEU A 292 -15.22 -8.79 -5.41
C LEU A 292 -16.34 -8.80 -6.46
N TYR A 293 -16.53 -7.73 -7.25
CA TYR A 293 -17.49 -7.78 -8.37
C TYR A 293 -17.07 -8.79 -9.44
N GLY A 294 -15.76 -8.96 -9.67
CA GLY A 294 -15.22 -9.97 -10.58
C GLY A 294 -15.60 -11.39 -10.14
N LEU A 295 -15.37 -11.73 -8.87
CA LEU A 295 -15.78 -13.01 -8.30
C LEU A 295 -17.30 -13.21 -8.34
N LYS A 296 -18.08 -12.18 -8.00
CA LYS A 296 -19.55 -12.25 -8.01
C LYS A 296 -20.12 -12.55 -9.40
N ALA A 297 -19.47 -12.04 -10.45
CA ALA A 297 -19.88 -12.22 -11.84
C ALA A 297 -19.29 -13.49 -12.50
N ASP A 298 -18.40 -14.21 -11.83
CA ASP A 298 -17.76 -15.41 -12.38
C ASP A 298 -18.75 -16.58 -12.48
N LYS A 299 -18.96 -17.06 -13.71
CA LYS A 299 -19.92 -18.14 -14.02
C LYS A 299 -19.57 -19.48 -13.40
N ARG A 300 -18.28 -19.74 -13.11
CA ARG A 300 -17.82 -20.95 -12.42
C ARG A 300 -18.33 -20.96 -10.98
N LEU A 301 -18.38 -19.79 -10.35
CA LEU A 301 -18.90 -19.62 -8.99
C LEU A 301 -20.44 -19.64 -8.96
N GLU A 302 -21.09 -18.96 -9.90
CA GLU A 302 -22.55 -19.01 -10.05
C GLU A 302 -23.03 -20.47 -10.24
N GLY A 303 -22.41 -21.21 -11.17
CA GLY A 303 -22.75 -22.60 -11.44
C GLY A 303 -22.49 -23.55 -10.27
N ALA A 304 -21.60 -23.19 -9.35
CA ALA A 304 -21.30 -23.96 -8.14
C ALA A 304 -22.21 -23.60 -6.95
N GLY A 305 -23.09 -22.59 -7.09
CA GLY A 305 -23.90 -22.08 -5.98
C GLY A 305 -23.04 -21.51 -4.86
N PHE A 306 -21.92 -20.85 -5.21
CA PHE A 306 -20.99 -20.28 -4.24
C PHE A 306 -21.60 -19.06 -3.54
N ASP A 307 -21.57 -19.06 -2.20
CA ASP A 307 -22.06 -17.96 -1.37
C ASP A 307 -20.90 -17.00 -1.07
N LEU A 308 -20.80 -15.93 -1.86
CA LEU A 308 -19.76 -14.91 -1.71
C LEU A 308 -19.83 -14.20 -0.36
N ASP A 309 -21.03 -13.83 0.09
CA ASP A 309 -21.23 -13.16 1.37
C ASP A 309 -20.70 -14.00 2.52
N ARG A 310 -21.02 -15.30 2.51
CA ARG A 310 -20.53 -16.22 3.52
C ARG A 310 -19.01 -16.37 3.46
N TRP A 311 -18.46 -16.51 2.26
CA TRP A 311 -17.01 -16.64 2.07
C TRP A 311 -16.25 -15.41 2.58
N VAL A 312 -16.74 -14.20 2.29
CA VAL A 312 -16.14 -12.96 2.80
C VAL A 312 -16.12 -12.97 4.33
N LEU A 313 -17.25 -13.29 4.98
CA LEU A 313 -17.31 -13.35 6.44
C LEU A 313 -16.40 -14.42 7.04
N ASP A 314 -16.23 -15.57 6.37
CA ASP A 314 -15.32 -16.64 6.81
C ASP A 314 -13.84 -16.27 6.60
N GLY A 315 -13.53 -15.51 5.54
CA GLY A 315 -12.18 -15.04 5.20
C GLY A 315 -11.71 -13.84 6.03
N LEU A 316 -12.62 -13.01 6.56
CA LEU A 316 -12.26 -11.91 7.45
C LEU A 316 -11.75 -12.43 8.80
N ALA A 317 -10.50 -12.13 9.12
CA ALA A 317 -9.88 -12.55 10.37
C ALA A 317 -10.54 -11.87 11.59
N PRO A 318 -10.61 -12.54 12.75
CA PRO A 318 -11.14 -11.98 13.99
C PRO A 318 -10.19 -10.99 14.67
N GLU A 319 -8.93 -10.93 14.24
CA GLU A 319 -8.01 -9.91 14.73
C GLU A 319 -8.45 -8.50 14.30
N LYS A 320 -8.17 -7.50 15.14
CA LYS A 320 -8.63 -6.11 14.92
C LYS A 320 -8.05 -5.48 13.65
N GLU A 321 -6.88 -5.90 13.19
CA GLU A 321 -6.19 -5.27 12.06
C GLU A 321 -5.44 -6.32 11.22
N GLU A 322 -5.69 -6.32 9.92
CA GLU A 322 -4.94 -7.14 8.95
C GLU A 322 -3.50 -6.63 8.81
N ILE A 323 -2.55 -7.52 8.54
CA ILE A 323 -1.17 -7.11 8.29
C ILE A 323 -1.13 -6.32 6.97
N TYR A 324 -0.59 -5.09 7.01
CA TYR A 324 -0.31 -4.37 5.78
C TYR A 324 0.79 -5.08 4.97
N LEU A 325 0.46 -5.46 3.73
CA LEU A 325 1.37 -6.12 2.80
C LEU A 325 1.50 -5.28 1.53
N PRO A 326 2.69 -4.76 1.19
CA PRO A 326 2.82 -3.85 0.03
C PRO A 326 2.68 -4.56 -1.34
N ASN A 327 2.72 -5.91 -1.35
CA ASN A 327 2.58 -6.72 -2.55
C ASN A 327 1.16 -7.24 -2.80
N ALA A 328 0.22 -7.00 -1.87
CA ALA A 328 -1.15 -7.49 -1.96
C ALA A 328 -2.11 -6.57 -1.20
N GLN A 329 -3.29 -6.35 -1.75
CA GLN A 329 -4.32 -5.58 -1.08
C GLN A 329 -5.01 -6.44 0.01
N ALA A 330 -5.31 -5.82 1.15
CA ALA A 330 -6.03 -6.46 2.25
C ALA A 330 -7.47 -6.82 1.86
N LEU A 331 -8.06 -7.85 2.47
CA LEU A 331 -9.42 -8.28 2.12
C LEU A 331 -10.45 -7.19 2.46
N TRP A 332 -10.33 -6.55 3.62
CA TRP A 332 -11.21 -5.45 4.02
C TRP A 332 -11.32 -4.33 2.99
N PHE A 333 -10.29 -4.13 2.16
CA PHE A 333 -10.32 -3.13 1.09
C PHE A 333 -11.42 -3.45 0.08
N TYR A 334 -11.42 -4.67 -0.46
CA TYR A 334 -12.42 -5.08 -1.43
C TYR A 334 -13.82 -5.19 -0.82
N VAL A 335 -13.90 -5.50 0.48
CA VAL A 335 -15.18 -5.58 1.20
C VAL A 335 -15.85 -4.22 1.29
N HIS A 336 -15.12 -3.17 1.70
CA HIS A 336 -15.76 -1.85 1.87
C HIS A 336 -16.17 -1.23 0.54
N GLU A 337 -15.40 -1.44 -0.53
CA GLU A 337 -15.79 -0.99 -1.87
C GLU A 337 -17.03 -1.74 -2.38
N HIS A 338 -17.07 -3.08 -2.22
CA HIS A 338 -18.15 -3.89 -2.79
C HIS A 338 -19.49 -3.71 -2.07
N TYR A 339 -19.47 -3.59 -0.74
CA TYR A 339 -20.65 -3.60 0.12
C TYR A 339 -21.05 -2.21 0.64
N CYS A 340 -20.43 -1.13 0.16
CA CYS A 340 -20.73 0.25 0.59
C CYS A 340 -22.19 0.67 0.40
N ALA A 341 -22.91 0.05 -0.53
CA ALA A 341 -24.33 0.28 -0.80
C ALA A 341 -25.27 -0.82 -0.24
N ASP A 342 -24.76 -1.77 0.55
CA ASP A 342 -25.52 -2.92 1.05
C ASP A 342 -25.68 -2.88 2.58
N PRO A 343 -26.71 -2.20 3.11
CA PRO A 343 -26.92 -2.10 4.56
C PRO A 343 -27.17 -3.46 5.23
N ALA A 344 -27.67 -4.46 4.49
CA ALA A 344 -27.93 -5.79 5.03
C ALA A 344 -26.60 -6.52 5.27
N PHE A 345 -25.67 -6.48 4.32
CA PHE A 345 -24.34 -7.04 4.52
C PHE A 345 -23.55 -6.27 5.58
N VAL A 346 -23.61 -4.94 5.59
CA VAL A 346 -22.93 -4.14 6.62
C VAL A 346 -23.47 -4.49 8.02
N THR A 347 -24.77 -4.76 8.16
CA THR A 347 -25.33 -5.27 9.43
C THR A 347 -24.71 -6.61 9.83
N LYS A 348 -24.52 -7.54 8.89
CA LYS A 348 -23.83 -8.84 9.15
C LYS A 348 -22.40 -8.63 9.62
N LEU A 349 -21.67 -7.65 9.08
CA LEU A 349 -20.31 -7.31 9.55
C LEU A 349 -20.32 -6.88 11.03
N ILE A 350 -21.28 -6.06 11.44
CA ILE A 350 -21.42 -5.66 12.86
C ILE A 350 -21.73 -6.89 13.73
N GLU A 351 -22.61 -7.77 13.27
CA GLU A 351 -22.95 -9.02 13.97
C GLU A 351 -21.80 -10.01 14.07
N ALA A 352 -20.87 -9.97 13.10
CA ALA A 352 -19.66 -10.77 13.07
C ALA A 352 -18.49 -10.15 13.85
N ASP A 353 -18.73 -9.07 14.61
CA ASP A 353 -17.69 -8.32 15.35
C ASP A 353 -16.61 -7.76 14.41
N ARG A 354 -17.06 -7.15 13.31
CA ARG A 354 -16.23 -6.44 12.31
C ARG A 354 -16.69 -4.99 12.17
N ALA A 355 -16.92 -4.33 13.30
CA ALA A 355 -17.50 -2.98 13.35
C ALA A 355 -16.66 -1.93 12.60
N TRP A 356 -15.33 -2.04 12.63
CA TRP A 356 -14.45 -1.12 11.90
C TRP A 356 -14.65 -1.22 10.38
N ILE A 357 -14.66 -2.43 9.83
CA ILE A 357 -14.93 -2.66 8.40
C ILE A 357 -16.36 -2.22 8.06
N ALA A 358 -17.32 -2.51 8.93
CA ALA A 358 -18.70 -2.06 8.75
C ALA A 358 -18.82 -0.54 8.69
N MET A 359 -18.05 0.18 9.52
CA MET A 359 -17.96 1.64 9.49
C MET A 359 -17.37 2.13 8.18
N MET A 360 -16.25 1.57 7.74
CA MET A 360 -15.65 1.90 6.43
C MET A 360 -16.67 1.73 5.30
N CYS A 361 -17.38 0.58 5.25
CA CYS A 361 -18.44 0.35 4.26
C CYS A 361 -19.53 1.42 4.33
N ALA A 362 -20.05 1.69 5.53
CA ALA A 362 -21.19 2.57 5.75
C ALA A 362 -20.89 4.05 5.45
N THR A 363 -19.61 4.44 5.44
CA THR A 363 -19.18 5.83 5.23
C THR A 363 -18.48 6.08 3.90
N GLU A 364 -18.27 5.05 3.07
CA GLU A 364 -17.55 5.12 1.80
C GLU A 364 -18.24 6.07 0.79
N LEU A 365 -19.55 5.95 0.65
CA LEU A 365 -20.32 6.79 -0.27
C LEU A 365 -20.66 8.14 0.38
N ASN A 366 -20.24 9.22 -0.25
CA ASN A 366 -20.50 10.60 0.20
C ASN A 366 -21.96 11.07 -0.09
N GLU A 367 -22.95 10.21 0.18
CA GLU A 367 -24.37 10.43 -0.08
C GLU A 367 -25.28 9.56 0.80
N LYS A 368 -26.61 9.74 0.69
CA LYS A 368 -27.59 8.88 1.38
C LYS A 368 -27.73 7.54 0.65
N VAL A 369 -27.66 6.44 1.41
CA VAL A 369 -27.96 5.08 0.98
C VAL A 369 -29.17 4.58 1.76
N GLU A 370 -30.18 4.08 1.05
CA GLU A 370 -31.43 3.58 1.67
C GLU A 370 -31.13 2.49 2.70
N GLY A 371 -31.64 2.65 3.93
CA GLY A 371 -31.46 1.71 5.05
C GLY A 371 -30.14 1.79 5.80
N MET A 372 -29.16 2.58 5.32
CA MET A 372 -27.86 2.73 5.97
C MET A 372 -27.91 3.61 7.23
N ASP A 373 -28.94 4.46 7.37
CA ASP A 373 -29.19 5.29 8.55
C ASP A 373 -29.31 4.46 9.85
N ALA A 374 -29.98 3.30 9.78
CA ALA A 374 -30.11 2.38 10.90
C ALA A 374 -28.76 1.74 11.28
N VAL A 375 -27.95 1.39 10.27
CA VAL A 375 -26.60 0.83 10.45
C VAL A 375 -25.68 1.85 11.11
N LEU A 376 -25.62 3.06 10.56
CA LEU A 376 -24.83 4.16 11.11
C LEU A 376 -25.27 4.53 12.53
N THR A 377 -26.58 4.51 12.82
CA THR A 377 -27.10 4.77 14.18
C THR A 377 -26.65 3.71 15.19
N ARG A 378 -26.46 2.46 14.74
CA ARG A 378 -25.90 1.39 15.56
C ARG A 378 -24.40 1.60 15.79
N LEU A 379 -23.64 1.88 14.74
CA LEU A 379 -22.19 2.16 14.81
C LEU A 379 -21.85 3.42 15.61
N ALA A 380 -22.71 4.45 15.58
CA ALA A 380 -22.58 5.67 16.37
C ALA A 380 -22.60 5.44 17.89
N LYS A 381 -22.97 4.23 18.34
CA LYS A 381 -22.99 3.79 19.74
C LYS A 381 -21.90 2.75 20.05
N ASP A 382 -21.01 2.48 19.10
CA ASP A 382 -19.89 1.58 19.32
C ASP A 382 -19.01 2.08 20.48
N SER A 383 -18.37 1.15 21.17
CA SER A 383 -17.44 1.48 22.25
C SER A 383 -16.13 2.09 21.75
N ASP A 384 -15.77 1.84 20.50
CA ASP A 384 -14.62 2.45 19.86
C ASP A 384 -14.93 3.90 19.44
N PRO A 385 -14.25 4.92 19.99
CA PRO A 385 -14.53 6.32 19.70
C PRO A 385 -14.33 6.69 18.23
N GLU A 386 -13.41 6.03 17.52
CA GLU A 386 -13.16 6.30 16.11
C GLU A 386 -14.35 5.86 15.25
N ILE A 387 -14.83 4.64 15.48
CA ILE A 387 -16.02 4.09 14.83
C ILE A 387 -17.24 4.97 15.12
N ALA A 388 -17.46 5.28 16.41
CA ALA A 388 -18.61 6.06 16.83
C ALA A 388 -18.60 7.47 16.23
N SER A 389 -17.45 8.15 16.23
CA SER A 389 -17.31 9.50 15.70
C SER A 389 -17.46 9.53 14.17
N GLY A 390 -16.87 8.58 13.46
CA GLY A 390 -17.00 8.46 12.00
C GLY A 390 -18.46 8.28 11.56
N ALA A 391 -19.19 7.37 12.23
CA ALA A 391 -20.60 7.14 11.95
C ALA A 391 -21.48 8.36 12.30
N GLN A 392 -21.24 9.02 13.43
CA GLN A 392 -21.96 10.24 13.83
C GLN A 392 -21.76 11.39 12.84
N TYR A 393 -20.51 11.59 12.41
CA TYR A 393 -20.19 12.61 11.41
C TYR A 393 -20.94 12.37 10.10
N HIS A 394 -20.95 11.12 9.63
CA HIS A 394 -21.63 10.76 8.39
C HIS A 394 -23.16 10.95 8.48
N LEU A 395 -23.78 10.53 9.60
CA LEU A 395 -25.19 10.78 9.89
C LEU A 395 -25.53 12.27 9.86
N MET A 396 -24.73 13.08 10.56
CA MET A 396 -24.93 14.53 10.62
C MET A 396 -24.82 15.16 9.24
N ARG A 397 -23.82 14.77 8.45
CA ARG A 397 -23.53 15.39 7.15
C ARG A 397 -24.54 15.02 6.08
N TYR A 398 -25.00 13.78 6.05
CA TYR A 398 -25.81 13.27 4.93
C TYR A 398 -27.25 12.96 5.30
N TYR A 399 -27.61 12.75 6.57
CA TYR A 399 -28.95 12.30 6.98
C TYR A 399 -29.73 13.29 7.87
N ALA A 400 -29.09 14.33 8.42
CA ALA A 400 -29.74 15.30 9.33
C ALA A 400 -30.75 16.24 8.66
N HIS A 401 -30.73 16.36 7.33
CA HIS A 401 -31.71 17.12 6.56
C HIS A 401 -32.66 16.13 5.88
N GLY A 402 -33.76 15.83 6.56
CA GLY A 402 -34.89 15.11 5.96
C GLY A 402 -35.55 15.98 4.90
N ASP A 403 -35.86 15.39 3.75
CA ASP A 403 -36.85 15.93 2.81
C ASP A 403 -38.26 15.68 3.36
#